data_AF-A0AA52AS26-F1
#
_entry.id   AF-A0AA52AS26-F1
#
_cell.length_a   1.000
_cell.length_b   1.000
_cell.length_c   1.000
_cell.angle_alpha   90.00
_cell.angle_beta   90.00
_cell.angle_gamma   90.00
#
_symmetry.space_group_name_H-M   'P 1'
#
loop_
_entity.id
_entity.type
_entity.pdbx_description
1 polymer ?
#
loop_
_entity_poly.entity_id
_entity_poly.type
_entity_poly.pdbx_seq_one_letter_code
_entity_poly.pdbx_strand_id
1 'polypeptide(L)'
;MTGGTRRFRMPWHRRQPAAAVQHVRPQGRRHVASVRVGPDAVREARERVAGHFTEAGIAPESAFADAVLLVVSELVTNVLRHAPHSPVTDVGITVVGDQLVVSVADTESRLPDLTLEGMGAGLRMVAELAADYDGELSAEPAVDHEGKVVLVRFEIPL
;
A
#
# COMPACT_ATOMS: atom_id res chain seq x y z
N MET A 1 -13.82 -35.90 -55.05
CA MET A 1 -14.48 -34.59 -54.91
C MET A 1 -14.84 -34.41 -53.44
N THR A 2 -14.42 -33.26 -52.88
CA THR A 2 -14.93 -32.59 -51.65
C THR A 2 -14.90 -33.41 -50.35
N GLY A 3 -13.96 -33.18 -49.42
CA GLY A 3 -13.83 -31.97 -48.58
C GLY A 3 -14.43 -32.32 -47.20
N GLY A 4 -13.74 -32.31 -46.06
CA GLY A 4 -12.71 -31.41 -45.58
C GLY A 4 -13.23 -30.77 -44.30
N THR A 5 -12.91 -31.32 -43.12
CA THR A 5 -12.87 -30.52 -41.88
C THR A 5 -11.97 -31.17 -40.85
N ARG A 6 -10.79 -30.58 -40.66
CA ARG A 6 -9.86 -30.86 -39.57
C ARG A 6 -10.55 -30.58 -38.23
N ARG A 7 -10.72 -31.60 -37.39
CA ARG A 7 -10.97 -31.40 -35.96
C ARG A 7 -9.62 -31.41 -35.24
N PHE A 8 -9.14 -30.21 -34.93
CA PHE A 8 -8.02 -30.00 -34.03
C PHE A 8 -8.38 -30.54 -32.64
N ARG A 9 -7.54 -31.43 -32.13
CA ARG A 9 -7.64 -32.06 -30.82
C ARG A 9 -6.72 -31.29 -29.87
N MET A 10 -7.27 -30.43 -29.02
CA MET A 10 -6.54 -29.83 -27.91
C MET A 10 -6.86 -30.63 -26.63
N PRO A 11 -5.88 -31.23 -25.96
CA PRO A 11 -6.10 -31.84 -24.66
C PRO A 11 -6.11 -30.74 -23.60
N TRP A 12 -7.28 -30.54 -23.01
CA TRP A 12 -7.44 -29.80 -21.77
C TRP A 12 -6.60 -30.47 -20.69
N HIS A 13 -5.45 -29.90 -20.37
CA HIS A 13 -4.74 -30.24 -19.15
C HIS A 13 -5.58 -29.73 -17.97
N ARG A 14 -6.33 -30.65 -17.34
CA ARG A 14 -6.75 -30.52 -15.94
C ARG A 14 -5.51 -30.24 -15.11
N ARG A 15 -5.23 -28.98 -14.82
CA ARG A 15 -4.39 -28.65 -13.68
C ARG A 15 -5.24 -28.88 -12.43
N GLN A 16 -4.80 -29.85 -11.66
CA GLN A 16 -5.27 -30.15 -10.31
C GLN A 16 -5.21 -28.86 -9.47
N PRO A 17 -6.13 -28.67 -8.50
CA PRO A 17 -6.05 -27.52 -7.60
C PRO A 17 -4.75 -27.63 -6.80
N ALA A 18 -3.90 -26.61 -6.93
CA ALA A 18 -2.72 -26.48 -6.10
C ALA A 18 -3.18 -26.49 -4.64
N ALA A 19 -2.62 -27.43 -3.87
CA ALA A 19 -2.81 -27.52 -2.44
C ALA A 19 -2.68 -26.12 -1.83
N ALA A 20 -3.61 -25.78 -0.94
CA ALA A 20 -3.56 -24.56 -0.14
C ALA A 20 -2.17 -24.45 0.48
N VAL A 21 -1.33 -23.61 -0.10
CA VAL A 21 -0.09 -23.17 0.53
C VAL A 21 -0.58 -22.38 1.72
N GLN A 22 -0.49 -22.99 2.90
CA GLN A 22 -0.62 -22.27 4.15
C GLN A 22 0.48 -21.22 4.12
N HIS A 23 0.13 -19.99 3.74
CA HIS A 23 1.02 -18.86 3.88
C HIS A 23 1.28 -18.72 5.38
N VAL A 24 2.39 -19.27 5.82
CA VAL A 24 3.04 -18.84 7.07
C VAL A 24 3.19 -17.34 6.88
N ARG A 25 2.27 -16.56 7.47
CA ARG A 25 2.42 -15.10 7.47
C ARG A 25 3.75 -14.86 8.15
N PRO A 26 4.78 -14.33 7.47
CA PRO A 26 5.97 -13.92 8.18
C PRO A 26 5.51 -13.01 9.32
N GLN A 27 5.99 -13.26 10.53
CA GLN A 27 5.61 -12.49 11.71
C GLN A 27 6.20 -11.08 11.57
N GLY A 28 5.57 -10.27 10.73
CA GLY A 28 5.97 -8.90 10.49
C GLY A 28 5.61 -8.04 11.68
N ARG A 29 6.48 -7.08 12.00
CA ARG A 29 6.17 -6.06 12.99
C ARG A 29 5.20 -5.08 12.36
N ARG A 30 3.94 -5.12 12.80
CA ARG A 30 2.86 -4.26 12.31
C ARG A 30 2.47 -3.27 13.39
N HIS A 31 2.57 -1.99 13.06
CA HIS A 31 2.15 -0.87 13.90
C HIS A 31 1.09 -0.08 13.14
N VAL A 32 -0.09 0.09 13.73
CA VAL A 32 -1.18 0.89 13.16
C VAL A 32 -1.75 1.79 14.24
N ALA A 33 -2.05 3.02 13.88
CA ALA A 33 -2.68 3.98 14.76
C ALA A 33 -3.75 4.79 14.02
N SER A 34 -4.88 4.97 14.67
CA SER A 34 -5.96 5.83 14.19
C SER A 34 -5.66 7.28 14.53
N VAL A 35 -5.82 8.15 13.53
CA VAL A 35 -5.64 9.61 13.63
C VAL A 35 -6.97 10.27 13.29
N ARG A 36 -7.36 11.30 14.06
CA ARG A 36 -8.56 12.08 13.73
C ARG A 36 -8.30 12.93 12.49
N VAL A 37 -9.21 12.87 11.52
CA VAL A 37 -9.12 13.69 10.31
C VAL A 37 -9.38 15.15 10.69
N GLY A 38 -8.42 16.02 10.42
CA GLY A 38 -8.44 17.42 10.82
C GLY A 38 -7.09 18.11 10.63
N PRO A 39 -6.94 19.36 11.08
CA PRO A 39 -5.75 20.18 10.84
C PRO A 39 -4.43 19.56 11.32
N ASP A 40 -4.49 18.77 12.39
CA ASP A 40 -3.32 18.13 13.00
C ASP A 40 -2.99 16.75 12.41
N ALA A 41 -3.84 16.20 11.53
CA ALA A 41 -3.77 14.80 11.13
C ALA A 41 -2.42 14.41 10.53
N VAL A 42 -1.86 15.26 9.66
CA VAL A 42 -0.55 15.02 9.03
C VAL A 42 0.56 14.97 10.09
N ARG A 43 0.56 15.93 11.02
CA ARG A 43 1.57 15.98 12.09
C ARG A 43 1.47 14.76 13.01
N GLU A 44 0.26 14.45 13.47
CA GLU A 44 0.02 13.30 14.35
C GLU A 44 0.39 11.97 13.69
N ALA A 45 0.06 11.79 12.41
CA ALA A 45 0.43 10.59 11.66
C ALA A 45 1.95 10.43 11.54
N ARG A 46 2.67 11.50 11.21
CA ARG A 46 4.14 11.49 11.14
C ARG A 46 4.77 11.14 12.49
N GLU A 47 4.31 11.76 13.57
CA GLU A 47 4.81 11.51 14.93
C GLU A 47 4.60 10.04 15.32
N ARG A 48 3.43 9.47 15.02
CA ARG A 48 3.10 8.07 15.29
C ARG A 48 3.98 7.10 14.51
N VAL A 49 4.19 7.35 13.21
CA VAL A 49 5.06 6.50 12.37
C VAL A 49 6.51 6.61 12.79
N ALA A 50 7.02 7.83 13.01
CA ALA A 50 8.39 8.06 13.45
C ALA A 50 8.71 7.37 14.78
N GLY A 51 7.74 7.36 15.71
CA GLY A 51 7.87 6.69 17.00
C GLY A 51 8.15 5.18 16.91
N HIS A 52 7.86 4.54 15.77
CA HIS A 52 8.07 3.11 15.55
C HIS A 52 9.30 2.80 14.69
N PHE A 53 10.03 3.79 14.17
CA PHE A 53 11.19 3.54 13.30
C PHE A 53 12.26 2.67 13.95
N THR A 54 12.69 3.00 15.17
CA THR A 54 13.71 2.22 15.88
C THR A 54 13.26 0.78 16.11
N GLU A 55 12.00 0.57 16.48
CA GLU A 55 11.43 -0.78 16.70
C GLU A 55 11.31 -1.57 15.39
N ALA A 56 11.10 -0.86 14.28
CA ALA A 56 11.03 -1.37 12.92
C ALA A 56 12.41 -1.59 12.27
N GLY A 57 13.51 -1.18 12.91
CA GLY A 57 14.87 -1.30 12.37
C GLY A 57 15.26 -0.20 11.38
N ILE A 58 14.50 0.90 11.34
CA ILE A 58 14.74 2.07 10.49
C ILE A 58 15.49 3.13 11.30
N ALA A 59 16.57 3.67 10.76
CA ALA A 59 17.32 4.76 11.40
C ALA A 59 16.52 6.08 11.30
N PRO A 60 16.12 6.72 12.42
CA PRO A 60 15.19 7.87 12.42
C PRO A 60 15.65 9.14 11.68
N GLU A 61 16.94 9.28 11.38
CA GLU A 61 17.53 10.44 10.68
C GLU A 61 18.08 10.05 9.29
N SER A 62 17.69 8.88 8.77
CA SER A 62 18.09 8.43 7.44
C SER A 62 17.22 9.07 6.35
N ALA A 63 17.76 9.18 5.14
CA ALA A 63 17.00 9.59 3.96
C ALA A 63 15.79 8.67 3.71
N PHE A 64 15.88 7.40 4.09
CA PHE A 64 14.77 6.46 4.01
C PHE A 64 13.65 6.80 5.00
N ALA A 65 13.99 7.12 6.25
CA ALA A 65 13.01 7.59 7.23
C ALA A 65 12.30 8.87 6.76
N ASP A 66 13.04 9.82 6.18
CA ASP A 66 12.47 11.05 5.61
C ASP A 66 11.52 10.76 4.44
N ALA A 67 11.89 9.84 3.54
CA ALA A 67 11.05 9.42 2.42
C ALA A 67 9.74 8.78 2.92
N VAL A 68 9.81 7.90 3.92
CA VAL A 68 8.64 7.28 4.55
C VAL A 68 7.73 8.34 5.17
N LEU A 69 8.28 9.31 5.91
CA LEU A 69 7.48 10.38 6.51
C LEU A 69 6.85 11.31 5.47
N LEU A 70 7.54 11.56 4.34
CA LEU A 70 6.98 12.32 3.23
C LEU A 70 5.80 11.58 2.59
N VAL A 71 5.93 10.27 2.35
CA VAL A 71 4.83 9.43 1.87
C VAL A 71 3.65 9.45 2.83
N VAL A 72 3.87 9.24 4.13
CA VAL A 72 2.80 9.34 5.14
C VAL A 72 2.10 10.70 5.08
N SER A 73 2.85 11.78 4.91
CA SER A 73 2.29 13.14 4.85
C SER A 73 1.38 13.34 3.65
N GLU A 74 1.81 12.89 2.47
CA GLU A 74 1.00 13.00 1.25
C GLU A 74 -0.22 12.11 1.28
N LEU A 75 -0.10 10.88 1.77
CA LEU A 75 -1.24 9.97 1.87
C LEU A 75 -2.31 10.51 2.83
N VAL A 76 -1.92 11.03 4.00
CA VAL A 76 -2.86 11.66 4.94
C VAL A 76 -3.43 12.95 4.37
N THR A 77 -2.64 13.71 3.60
CA THR A 77 -3.15 14.89 2.87
C THR A 77 -4.19 14.49 1.82
N ASN A 78 -4.02 13.37 1.14
CA ASN A 78 -5.01 12.85 0.21
C ASN A 78 -6.30 12.44 0.92
N VAL A 79 -6.23 11.85 2.11
CA VAL A 79 -7.43 11.59 2.93
C VAL A 79 -8.16 12.91 3.24
N LEU A 80 -7.45 13.95 3.70
CA LEU A 80 -8.05 15.26 3.99
C LEU A 80 -8.73 15.89 2.76
N ARG A 81 -8.21 15.66 1.55
CA ARG A 81 -8.73 16.24 0.31
C ARG A 81 -9.83 15.42 -0.34
N HIS A 82 -9.77 14.10 -0.21
CA HIS A 82 -10.55 13.17 -1.05
C HIS A 82 -11.43 12.23 -0.26
N ALA A 83 -11.32 12.22 1.06
CA ALA A 83 -12.19 11.48 1.97
C ALA A 83 -12.80 12.40 3.06
N PRO A 84 -13.49 13.50 2.69
CA PRO A 84 -14.03 14.48 3.63
C PRO A 84 -15.03 13.91 4.66
N HIS A 85 -15.60 12.73 4.41
CA HIS A 85 -16.54 12.08 5.31
C HIS A 85 -15.88 11.07 6.26
N SER A 86 -14.57 10.82 6.12
CA SER A 86 -13.84 9.93 7.02
C SER A 86 -13.54 10.67 8.33
N PRO A 87 -14.05 10.23 9.51
CA PRO A 87 -13.78 10.89 10.78
C PRO A 87 -12.37 10.58 11.31
N VAL A 88 -11.84 9.43 10.91
CA VAL A 88 -10.52 8.93 11.28
C VAL A 88 -9.81 8.37 10.05
N THR A 89 -8.50 8.30 10.11
CA THR A 89 -7.67 7.54 9.16
C THR A 89 -6.72 6.66 9.92
N ASP A 90 -6.60 5.41 9.50
CA ASP A 90 -5.64 4.49 10.08
C ASP A 90 -4.34 4.58 9.30
N VAL A 91 -3.27 4.92 10.00
CA VAL A 91 -1.91 5.02 9.43
C VAL A 91 -1.07 3.94 10.08
N GLY A 92 -0.29 3.23 9.27
CA GLY A 92 0.53 2.15 9.79
C GLY A 92 1.76 1.84 8.97
N ILE A 93 2.68 1.14 9.60
CA ILE A 93 3.83 0.51 9.00
C ILE A 93 3.86 -0.98 9.32
N THR A 94 4.23 -1.79 8.33
CA THR A 94 4.45 -3.21 8.51
C THR A 94 5.82 -3.57 7.95
N VAL A 95 6.68 -4.17 8.77
CA VAL A 95 7.99 -4.68 8.34
C VAL A 95 7.97 -6.20 8.22
N VAL A 96 8.34 -6.71 7.06
CA VAL A 96 8.43 -8.15 6.76
C VAL A 96 9.76 -8.43 6.04
N GLY A 97 10.68 -9.10 6.72
CA GLY A 97 12.05 -9.23 6.19
C GLY A 97 12.67 -7.84 5.99
N ASP A 98 13.17 -7.60 4.79
CA ASP A 98 13.78 -6.32 4.39
C ASP A 98 12.77 -5.40 3.70
N GLN A 99 11.47 -5.66 3.81
CA GLN A 99 10.41 -4.84 3.20
C GLN A 99 9.65 -4.03 4.25
N LEU A 100 9.38 -2.78 3.91
CA LEU A 100 8.47 -1.90 4.64
C LEU A 100 7.21 -1.65 3.80
N VAL A 101 6.05 -1.76 4.43
CA VAL A 101 4.77 -1.33 3.84
C VAL A 101 4.17 -0.24 4.70
N VAL A 102 4.00 0.95 4.13
CA VAL A 102 3.17 2.03 4.67
C VAL A 102 1.73 1.79 4.23
N SER A 103 0.78 1.90 5.16
CA SER A 103 -0.65 1.78 4.89
C SER A 103 -1.39 3.00 5.42
N VAL A 104 -2.25 3.59 4.60
CA VAL A 104 -3.20 4.65 5.01
C VAL A 104 -4.60 4.26 4.57
N ALA A 105 -5.51 4.12 5.52
CA ALA A 105 -6.89 3.73 5.28
C ALA A 105 -7.87 4.85 5.65
N ASP A 106 -8.95 4.94 4.87
CA ASP A 106 -10.07 5.85 5.12
C ASP A 106 -11.40 5.12 4.82
N THR A 107 -12.53 5.71 5.21
CA THR A 107 -13.84 5.07 5.09
C THR A 107 -14.55 5.34 3.76
N GLU A 108 -13.89 5.98 2.77
CA GLU A 108 -14.48 6.26 1.46
C GLU A 108 -14.04 5.25 0.38
N SER A 109 -15.01 4.56 -0.21
CA SER A 109 -14.79 3.43 -1.14
C SER A 109 -14.20 3.80 -2.50
N ARG A 110 -14.19 5.08 -2.87
CA ARG A 110 -13.65 5.53 -4.16
C ARG A 110 -12.13 5.44 -4.17
N LEU A 111 -11.60 4.48 -4.94
CA LEU A 111 -10.16 4.32 -5.15
C LEU A 111 -9.56 5.51 -5.92
N PRO A 112 -8.31 5.91 -5.59
CA PRO A 112 -7.57 6.87 -6.41
C PRO A 112 -7.25 6.28 -7.78
N ASP A 113 -7.17 7.13 -8.80
CA ASP A 113 -6.64 6.74 -10.10
C ASP A 113 -5.11 6.66 -10.02
N LEU A 114 -4.56 5.46 -10.24
CA LEU A 114 -3.13 5.19 -10.21
C LEU A 114 -2.54 5.01 -11.63
N THR A 115 -3.30 5.34 -12.68
CA THR A 115 -2.78 5.37 -14.04
C THR A 115 -1.89 6.58 -14.26
N LEU A 116 -0.92 6.50 -15.20
CA LEU A 116 -0.01 7.62 -15.49
C LEU A 116 -0.74 8.92 -15.87
N GLU A 117 -1.90 8.81 -16.53
CA GLU A 117 -2.70 9.94 -17.02
C GLU A 117 -3.60 10.54 -15.93
N GLY A 118 -4.17 9.70 -15.06
CA GLY A 118 -5.13 10.13 -14.04
C GLY A 118 -4.53 10.39 -12.66
N MET A 119 -3.31 9.89 -12.40
CA MET A 119 -2.65 10.06 -11.11
C MET A 119 -2.26 11.52 -10.84
N GLY A 120 -2.76 12.06 -9.73
CA GLY A 120 -2.41 13.39 -9.25
C GLY A 120 -0.94 13.51 -8.82
N ALA A 121 -0.42 14.74 -8.81
CA ALA A 121 1.00 15.01 -8.54
C ALA A 121 1.53 14.43 -7.22
N GLY A 122 0.73 14.46 -6.15
CA GLY A 122 1.12 13.91 -4.84
C GLY A 122 1.35 12.38 -4.90
N LEU A 123 0.42 11.64 -5.51
CA LEU A 123 0.57 10.19 -5.69
C LEU A 123 1.69 9.85 -6.67
N ARG A 124 1.94 10.70 -7.67
CA ARG A 124 3.09 10.52 -8.59
C ARG A 124 4.42 10.62 -7.87
N MET A 125 4.58 11.64 -7.02
CA MET A 125 5.78 11.77 -6.18
C MET A 125 5.92 10.57 -5.23
N VAL A 126 4.82 10.10 -4.62
CA VAL A 126 4.83 8.88 -3.79
C VAL A 126 5.29 7.65 -4.59
N ALA A 127 4.80 7.48 -5.82
CA ALA A 127 5.18 6.36 -6.68
C ALA A 127 6.66 6.45 -7.11
N GLU A 128 7.16 7.64 -7.44
CA GLU A 128 8.56 7.89 -7.76
C GLU A 128 9.48 7.59 -6.56
N LEU A 129 9.14 8.09 -5.36
CA LEU A 129 9.89 7.77 -4.14
C LEU A 129 9.88 6.27 -3.83
N ALA A 130 8.74 5.59 -4.01
CA ALA A 130 8.69 4.15 -3.80
C ALA A 130 9.64 3.43 -4.78
N ALA A 131 9.64 3.83 -6.05
CA ALA A 131 10.50 3.26 -7.08
C ALA A 131 12.00 3.49 -6.79
N ASP A 132 12.38 4.62 -6.19
CA ASP A 132 13.77 4.89 -5.76
C ASP A 132 14.30 3.87 -4.73
N TYR A 133 13.39 3.15 -4.05
CA TYR A 133 13.70 2.08 -3.10
C TYR A 133 13.08 0.73 -3.55
N ASP A 134 13.05 0.45 -4.86
CA ASP A 134 12.57 -0.80 -5.45
C ASP A 134 11.15 -1.22 -4.99
N GLY A 135 10.35 -0.22 -4.67
CA GLY A 135 9.01 -0.30 -4.12
C GLY A 135 7.88 -0.07 -5.11
N GLU A 136 6.65 -0.02 -4.61
CA GLU A 136 5.46 0.24 -5.42
C GLU A 136 4.32 0.89 -4.62
N LEU A 137 3.48 1.66 -5.33
CA LEU A 137 2.23 2.23 -4.82
C LEU A 137 1.05 1.40 -5.33
N SER A 138 0.13 1.05 -4.44
CA SER A 138 -1.13 0.39 -4.77
C SER A 138 -2.28 0.92 -3.91
N ALA A 139 -3.52 0.64 -4.33
CA ALA A 139 -4.70 0.95 -3.55
C ALA A 139 -5.73 -0.18 -3.72
N GLU A 140 -6.34 -0.59 -2.62
CA GLU A 140 -7.31 -1.68 -2.59
C GLU A 140 -8.51 -1.32 -1.69
N PRO A 141 -9.71 -1.88 -1.96
CA PRO A 141 -10.82 -1.78 -1.02
C PRO A 141 -10.43 -2.38 0.33
N ALA A 142 -10.90 -1.76 1.43
CA ALA A 142 -10.69 -2.34 2.76
C ALA A 142 -11.45 -3.69 2.88
N VAL A 143 -10.80 -4.70 3.48
CA VAL A 143 -11.34 -6.08 3.52
C VAL A 143 -12.45 -6.22 4.57
N ASP A 144 -12.32 -5.54 5.71
CA ASP A 144 -13.16 -5.75 6.88
C ASP A 144 -14.18 -4.63 7.13
N HIS A 145 -14.13 -3.55 6.35
CA HIS A 145 -15.01 -2.39 6.49
C HIS A 145 -15.21 -1.65 5.16
N GLU A 146 -16.18 -0.74 5.13
CA GLU A 146 -16.31 0.18 3.99
C GLU A 146 -15.12 1.14 3.94
N GLY A 147 -14.57 1.34 2.74
CA GLY A 147 -13.45 2.23 2.53
C GLY A 147 -12.37 1.64 1.64
N LYS A 148 -11.17 2.20 1.77
CA LYS A 148 -10.00 1.81 1.00
C LYS A 148 -8.74 1.89 1.84
N VAL A 149 -7.71 1.22 1.36
CA VAL A 149 -6.35 1.31 1.89
C VAL A 149 -5.43 1.66 0.73
N VAL A 150 -4.63 2.71 0.89
CA VAL A 150 -3.50 3.01 0.02
C VAL A 150 -2.24 2.42 0.67
N LEU A 151 -1.51 1.64 -0.11
CA LEU A 151 -0.34 0.88 0.32
C LEU A 151 0.88 1.35 -0.46
N VAL A 152 1.98 1.59 0.24
CA VAL A 152 3.27 1.91 -0.37
C VAL A 152 4.31 0.97 0.18
N ARG A 153 4.86 0.13 -0.69
CA ARG A 153 5.92 -0.81 -0.37
C ARG A 153 7.26 -0.17 -0.68
N PHE A 154 8.27 -0.50 0.13
CA PHE A 154 9.67 -0.18 -0.08
C PHE A 154 10.53 -1.40 0.24
N GLU A 155 11.68 -1.54 -0.41
CA GLU A 155 12.82 -2.29 0.12
C GLU A 155 13.59 -1.40 1.09
N ILE A 156 13.91 -1.91 2.26
CA ILE A 156 14.68 -1.21 3.28
C ILE A 156 16.16 -1.22 2.83
N PRO A 157 16.80 -0.06 2.63
CA PRO A 157 18.21 -0.03 2.27
C PRO A 157 19.07 -0.55 3.42
N LEU A 158 19.95 -1.52 3.11
CA LEU A 158 20.89 -2.17 4.02
C LEU A 158 22.15 -1.33 4.30
#